data_AF-A0A1C6YID8-F1
#
_entry.id   AF-A0A1C6YID8-F1
#
_cell.length_a   1.000
_cell.length_b   1.000
_cell.length_c   1.000
_cell.angle_alpha   90.00
_cell.angle_beta   90.00
_cell.angle_gamma   90.00
#
_symmetry.space_group_name_H-M   'P 1'
#
loop_
_entity.id
_entity.type
_entity.pdbx_description
1 polymer ?
#
loop_
_entity_poly.entity_id
_entity_poly.type
_entity_poly.pdbx_seq_one_letter_code
_entity_poly.pdbx_strand_id
1 'polypeptide(L)'
;MLFKNSPIRYISHEMKSMPKPPPGTGVVFHGRLQKVKYAINFPSYIFIIFSGFMGAMSGNFFYKKYILRPNPPNPLRDPNDLPPEKHPHTPEDD
;
A
#
# COMPACT_ATOMS: atom_id res chain seq x y z
N MET A 1 -24.75 -10.03 21.29
CA MET A 1 -23.37 -10.10 21.83
C MET A 1 -22.69 -8.78 21.51
N LEU A 2 -22.19 -8.09 22.54
CA LEU A 2 -21.86 -6.66 22.58
C LEU A 2 -20.56 -6.32 21.81
N PHE A 3 -20.63 -5.34 20.91
CA PHE A 3 -19.49 -4.47 20.59
C PHE A 3 -19.97 -3.01 20.52
N LYS A 4 -20.26 -2.46 21.70
CA LYS A 4 -20.61 -1.05 21.89
C LYS A 4 -19.30 -0.28 22.13
N ASN A 5 -18.95 0.58 21.18
CA ASN A 5 -18.00 1.69 21.29
C ASN A 5 -16.52 1.31 21.54
N SER A 6 -15.77 1.02 20.47
CA SER A 6 -14.29 1.00 20.53
C SER A 6 -13.70 2.29 19.95
N PRO A 7 -13.24 3.26 20.77
CA PRO A 7 -12.25 4.21 20.32
C PRO A 7 -10.89 3.52 20.40
N ILE A 8 -10.24 3.29 19.26
CA ILE A 8 -8.81 2.93 19.23
C ILE A 8 -8.03 4.10 19.85
N ARG A 9 -7.75 4.00 21.14
CA ARG A 9 -6.67 4.70 21.83
C ARG A 9 -5.93 3.65 22.62
N TYR A 10 -4.82 3.21 22.06
CA TYR A 10 -3.87 2.34 22.73
C TYR A 10 -3.50 2.96 24.08
N ILE A 11 -3.84 2.25 25.16
CA ILE A 11 -3.06 2.16 26.40
C ILE A 11 -2.86 3.50 27.14
N SER A 12 -3.95 4.11 27.59
CA SER A 12 -4.01 4.72 28.93
C SER A 12 -5.47 5.02 29.27
N HIS A 13 -6.05 4.19 30.14
CA HIS A 13 -7.34 4.48 30.78
C HIS A 13 -7.20 5.51 31.91
N GLU A 14 -5.99 6.00 32.18
CA GLU A 14 -5.73 7.01 33.19
C GLU A 14 -6.13 8.39 32.66
N MET A 15 -7.38 8.75 32.91
CA MET A 15 -7.89 10.08 32.62
C MET A 15 -7.46 11.01 33.75
N LYS A 16 -6.31 11.66 33.60
CA LYS A 16 -5.99 12.86 34.39
C LYS A 16 -7.12 13.87 34.13
N SER A 17 -7.63 14.46 35.20
CA SER A 17 -8.77 15.39 35.18
C SER A 17 -8.66 16.44 34.06
N MET A 18 -9.81 16.94 33.58
CA MET A 18 -9.82 17.97 32.53
C MET A 18 -8.84 19.09 32.88
N PRO A 19 -7.94 19.48 31.95
CA PRO A 19 -6.96 20.51 32.23
C PRO A 19 -7.70 21.81 32.55
N LYS A 20 -7.45 22.36 33.75
CA LYS A 20 -7.93 23.69 34.10
C LYS A 20 -7.11 24.71 33.29
N PRO A 21 -7.75 25.63 32.57
CA PRO A 21 -7.01 26.68 31.88
C PRO A 21 -6.24 27.54 32.90
N PRO A 22 -5.05 28.06 32.53
CA PRO A 22 -4.38 29.06 33.35
C PRO A 22 -5.27 30.30 33.55
N PRO A 23 -5.17 31.03 34.68
CA PRO A 23 -5.93 32.26 34.90
C PRO A 23 -5.61 33.29 33.80
N GLY A 24 -6.64 33.94 33.26
CA GLY A 24 -6.52 34.91 32.14
C GLY A 24 -6.57 34.28 30.74
N THR A 25 -6.55 32.95 30.63
CA THR A 25 -6.75 32.24 29.37
C THR A 25 -8.26 32.05 29.14
N GLY A 26 -8.76 32.45 27.98
CA GLY A 26 -10.17 32.29 27.61
C GLY A 26 -10.60 30.83 27.38
N VAL A 27 -11.38 30.56 26.33
CA VAL A 27 -11.87 29.20 26.05
C VAL A 27 -10.72 28.30 25.59
N VAL A 28 -10.42 27.24 26.34
CA VAL A 28 -9.44 26.21 25.95
C VAL A 28 -10.15 25.07 25.24
N PHE A 29 -9.80 24.85 23.97
CA PHE A 29 -10.33 23.73 23.21
C PHE A 29 -9.53 22.46 23.50
N HIS A 30 -10.14 21.54 24.25
CA HIS A 30 -9.55 20.21 24.44
C HIS A 30 -9.65 19.40 23.13
N GLY A 31 -8.60 18.63 22.77
CA GLY A 31 -8.57 17.85 21.53
C GLY A 31 -9.69 16.80 21.38
N ARG A 32 -10.45 16.48 22.44
CA ARG A 32 -11.69 15.66 22.34
C ARG A 32 -12.93 16.44 21.88
N LEU A 33 -12.87 17.78 21.80
CA LEU A 33 -13.96 18.61 21.24
C LEU A 33 -14.05 18.48 19.72
N GLN A 34 -12.93 18.14 19.06
CA GLN A 34 -12.89 17.85 17.63
C GLN A 34 -13.09 16.35 17.40
N LYS A 35 -14.35 15.90 17.38
CA LYS A 35 -14.67 14.54 16.91
C LYS A 35 -14.37 14.45 15.41
N VAL A 36 -13.53 13.50 15.02
CA VAL A 36 -13.26 13.22 13.60
C VAL A 36 -14.57 12.78 12.94
N LYS A 37 -15.06 13.55 11.96
CA LYS A 37 -16.36 13.33 11.29
C LYS A 37 -16.40 12.03 10.47
N TYR A 38 -15.25 11.65 9.91
CA TYR A 38 -15.08 10.43 9.11
C TYR A 38 -13.89 9.64 9.64
N ALA A 39 -14.17 8.57 10.37
CA ALA A 39 -13.16 7.64 10.84
C ALA A 39 -13.57 6.22 10.43
N ILE A 40 -12.67 5.49 9.79
CA ILE A 40 -12.87 4.09 9.46
C ILE A 40 -12.54 3.26 10.71
N ASN A 41 -13.39 2.29 11.03
CA ASN A 41 -13.12 1.36 12.12
C ASN A 41 -11.87 0.52 11.80
N PHE A 42 -11.01 0.25 12.79
CA PHE A 42 -9.76 -0.49 12.57
C PHE A 42 -9.94 -1.83 11.83
N PRO A 43 -10.93 -2.68 12.14
CA PRO A 43 -11.17 -3.90 11.37
C PRO A 43 -11.50 -3.64 9.90
N SER A 44 -12.29 -2.61 9.61
CA SER A 44 -12.63 -2.20 8.24
C SER A 44 -11.42 -1.63 7.50
N TYR A 45 -10.56 -0.88 8.19
CA TYR A 45 -9.31 -0.39 7.64
C TYR A 45 -8.38 -1.55 7.24
N ILE A 46 -8.17 -2.50 8.15
CA ILE A 46 -7.38 -3.70 7.90
C ILE A 46 -7.96 -4.48 6.71
N PHE A 47 -9.29 -4.69 6.67
CA PHE A 47 -9.94 -5.37 5.57
C PHE A 47 -9.71 -4.70 4.21
N ILE A 48 -9.83 -3.36 4.13
CA ILE A 48 -9.59 -2.60 2.90
C ILE A 48 -8.14 -2.75 2.43
N ILE A 49 -7.18 -2.64 3.35
CA ILE A 49 -5.77 -2.82 3.02
C ILE A 49 -5.50 -4.24 2.51
N PHE A 50 -5.97 -5.26 3.24
CA PHE A 50 -5.75 -6.65 2.86
C PHE A 50 -6.41 -7.01 1.53
N SER A 51 -7.62 -6.54 1.26
CA SER A 51 -8.29 -6.80 -0.02
C SER A 51 -7.55 -6.16 -1.19
N GLY A 52 -7.03 -4.94 -1.03
CA GLY A 52 -6.19 -4.27 -2.02
C GLY A 52 -4.89 -5.05 -2.31
N PHE A 53 -4.16 -5.44 -1.27
CA PHE A 53 -2.92 -6.22 -1.43
C PHE A 53 -3.17 -7.60 -2.05
N MET A 54 -4.20 -8.32 -1.59
CA MET A 54 -4.56 -9.62 -2.16
C MET A 54 -4.98 -9.50 -3.63
N GLY A 55 -5.76 -8.47 -3.98
CA GLY A 55 -6.15 -8.20 -5.37
C GLY A 55 -4.93 -7.93 -6.26
N ALA A 56 -4.01 -7.09 -5.82
CA ALA A 56 -2.80 -6.77 -6.58
C ALA A 56 -1.90 -8.00 -6.79
N MET A 57 -1.65 -8.78 -5.74
CA MET A 57 -0.80 -9.97 -5.81
C MET A 57 -1.44 -11.08 -6.66
N SER A 58 -2.73 -11.37 -6.44
CA SER A 58 -3.45 -12.39 -7.20
C SER A 58 -3.62 -12.00 -8.67
N GLY A 59 -3.92 -10.74 -8.97
CA GLY A 59 -4.02 -10.22 -10.34
C GLY A 59 -2.70 -10.34 -11.10
N ASN A 60 -1.58 -9.96 -10.47
CA ASN A 60 -0.25 -10.10 -11.07
C ASN A 60 0.12 -11.58 -11.31
N PHE A 61 -0.17 -12.46 -10.35
CA PHE A 61 0.05 -13.90 -10.51
C PHE A 61 -0.78 -14.49 -11.66
N PHE A 62 -2.06 -14.13 -11.72
CA PHE A 62 -2.96 -14.55 -12.79
C PHE A 62 -2.46 -14.07 -14.16
N TYR A 63 -2.12 -12.79 -14.27
CA TYR A 63 -1.60 -12.21 -15.51
C TYR A 63 -0.34 -12.95 -15.99
N LYS A 64 0.64 -13.14 -15.11
CA LYS A 64 1.89 -13.83 -15.47
C LYS A 64 1.69 -15.29 -15.87
N LYS A 65 0.72 -15.97 -15.27
CA LYS A 65 0.52 -17.41 -15.48
C LYS A 65 -0.37 -17.72 -16.69
N TYR A 66 -1.37 -16.89 -16.96
CA TYR A 66 -2.42 -17.20 -17.94
C TYR A 66 -2.48 -16.24 -19.12
N ILE A 67 -2.00 -15.00 -18.97
CA ILE A 67 -2.07 -13.99 -20.04
C ILE A 67 -0.71 -13.76 -20.68
N LEU A 68 0.33 -13.65 -19.87
CA LEU A 68 1.69 -13.43 -20.36
C LEU A 68 2.20 -14.70 -21.05
N ARG A 69 2.62 -14.57 -22.32
CA ARG A 69 3.29 -15.67 -23.02
C ARG A 69 4.67 -15.92 -22.37
N PRO A 70 5.07 -17.19 -22.19
CA PRO A 70 6.35 -17.54 -21.58
C PRO A 70 7.54 -17.08 -22.43
N ASN A 71 7.37 -17.01 -23.74
CA ASN A 71 8.33 -16.39 -24.65
C ASN A 71 7.70 -15.08 -25.17
N PRO A 72 8.16 -13.90 -24.73
CA PRO A 72 7.68 -12.64 -25.29
C PRO A 72 7.97 -12.63 -26.80
N PRO A 73 7.14 -11.96 -27.61
CA PRO A 73 7.49 -11.74 -29.01
C PRO A 73 8.89 -11.11 -29.05
N ASN A 74 9.77 -11.70 -29.86
CA ASN A 74 11.12 -11.17 -30.05
C ASN A 74 10.99 -9.68 -30.35
N PRO A 75 11.72 -8.78 -29.67
CA PRO A 75 11.65 -7.36 -29.96
C PRO A 75 11.84 -7.14 -31.46
N LEU A 76 11.15 -6.14 -32.01
CA LEU A 76 11.30 -5.79 -33.42
C LEU A 76 12.79 -5.55 -33.68
N ARG A 77 13.34 -6.27 -34.66
CA ARG A 77 14.71 -6.06 -35.11
C ARG A 77 14.82 -4.62 -35.60
N ASP A 78 15.88 -3.91 -35.20
CA ASP A 78 16.13 -2.57 -35.72
C ASP A 78 16.27 -2.66 -37.26
N PRO A 79 15.55 -1.83 -38.04
CA PRO A 79 15.63 -1.84 -39.50
C PRO A 79 17.06 -1.66 -40.05
N ASN A 80 17.95 -1.03 -39.28
CA ASN A 80 19.34 -0.77 -39.66
C ASN A 80 20.31 -1.85 -39.15
N ASP A 81 19.81 -2.85 -38.42
CA ASP A 81 20.64 -3.89 -37.81
C ASP A 81 21.12 -4.87 -38.88
N LEU A 82 22.42 -4.80 -39.19
CA LEU A 82 23.06 -5.76 -40.08
C LEU A 82 23.23 -7.10 -39.36
N PRO A 83 23.18 -8.24 -40.08
CA PRO A 83 23.58 -9.50 -39.50
C PRO A 83 25.03 -9.38 -39.00
N PRO A 84 25.35 -9.91 -37.81
CA PRO A 84 26.73 -9.90 -37.33
C PRO A 84 27.61 -10.71 -38.28
N GLU A 85 28.81 -10.21 -38.59
CA GLU A 85 29.76 -10.89 -39.49
C GLU A 85 30.17 -12.26 -38.97
N LYS A 86 30.21 -12.42 -37.64
CA LYS A 86 30.62 -13.64 -36.95
C LYS A 86 29.82 -13.77 -35.65
N HIS A 87 29.43 -15.00 -35.31
CA HIS A 87 28.81 -15.25 -34.01
C HIS A 87 29.88 -15.00 -32.92
N PRO A 88 29.55 -14.38 -31.77
CA PRO A 88 30.53 -14.09 -30.71
C PRO A 88 31.27 -15.33 -30.16
N HIS A 89 30.79 -16.53 -30.49
CA HIS A 89 31.36 -17.81 -30.10
C HIS A 89 31.94 -18.61 -31.28
N THR A 90 32.01 -18.04 -32.49
CA THR A 90 32.73 -18.70 -33.57
C THR A 90 34.23 -18.57 -33.28
N PRO A 91 34.99 -19.68 -33.22
CA PRO A 91 36.44 -19.61 -33.01
C PRO A 91 37.11 -18.77 -34.11
N GLU A 92 38.25 -18.16 -33.81
CA GLU A 92 39.07 -17.56 -34.85
C GLU A 92 39.55 -18.65 -35.80
N ASP A 93 39.41 -18.39 -37.11
CA ASP A 93 39.94 -19.31 -38.10
C ASP A 93 41.47 -19.10 -38.09
N ASP A 94 42.21 -20.14 -37.68
CA ASP A 94 43.69 -20.16 -37.59
C ASP A 94 44.39 -19.81 -38.92
#